data_AF-A0A1S3ZTU7-F1
#
_entry.id   AF-A0A1S3ZTU7-F1
#
_cell.length_a   1.000
_cell.length_b   1.000
_cell.length_c   1.000
_cell.angle_alpha   90.00
_cell.angle_beta   90.00
_cell.angle_gamma   90.00
#
_symmetry.space_group_name_H-M   'P 1'
#
loop_
_entity.id
_entity.type
_entity.pdbx_description
1 polymer ?
#
loop_
_entity_poly.entity_id
_entity_poly.type
_entity_poly.pdbx_seq_one_letter_code
_entity_poly.pdbx_strand_id
1 'polypeptide(L)'
;MYPIERYLGTLKSYVRNRACPEGSIAEAYIANECMAFYSRFLEGRDSRSYCSRKWSDEIEHETNKEESLFPTVGESYGGVDVFELDDKTWLQAHQHVLFNCESEVVENYKKEHIAEIKRAYRKRRLTQHQLDHVHFDTFHEWFKEQVKELEATSNILKDVKVLEQGPSYIAKKFSAFDVNSK
;
A
#
# COMPACT_ATOMS: atom_id res chain seq x y z
N MET A 1 -2.96 3.34 -38.74
CA MET A 1 -4.43 3.33 -38.88
C MET A 1 -4.98 4.30 -37.86
N TYR A 2 -5.85 5.21 -38.27
CA TYR A 2 -6.34 6.30 -37.43
C TYR A 2 -7.36 5.80 -36.39
N PRO A 3 -7.52 6.49 -35.23
CA PRO A 3 -8.45 6.10 -34.18
C PRO A 3 -9.89 5.89 -34.68
N ILE A 4 -10.34 6.73 -35.62
CA ILE A 4 -11.68 6.65 -36.20
C ILE A 4 -11.87 5.40 -37.06
N GLU A 5 -10.85 4.99 -37.82
CA GLU A 5 -10.90 3.80 -38.66
C GLU A 5 -10.97 2.54 -37.80
N ARG A 6 -10.27 2.52 -36.65
CA ARG A 6 -10.31 1.41 -35.71
C ARG A 6 -11.69 1.25 -35.09
N TYR A 7 -12.29 2.36 -34.66
CA TYR A 7 -13.63 2.38 -34.10
C TYR A 7 -14.69 1.89 -35.10
N LEU A 8 -14.65 2.38 -36.34
CA LEU A 8 -15.54 1.92 -37.40
C LEU A 8 -15.33 0.44 -37.75
N GLY A 9 -14.09 -0.05 -37.68
CA GLY A 9 -13.77 -1.46 -37.81
C GLY A 9 -14.44 -2.34 -36.74
N THR A 10 -14.43 -1.89 -35.48
CA THR A 10 -15.12 -2.56 -34.38
C THR A 10 -16.64 -2.58 -34.60
N LEU A 11 -17.26 -1.45 -34.94
CA LEU A 11 -18.70 -1.40 -35.21
C LEU A 11 -19.10 -2.29 -36.39
N LYS A 12 -18.26 -2.36 -37.43
CA LYS A 12 -18.49 -3.26 -38.57
C LYS A 12 -18.50 -4.73 -38.15
N SER A 13 -17.72 -5.12 -37.15
CA SER A 13 -17.71 -6.49 -36.62
C SER A 13 -18.99 -6.85 -35.84
N TYR A 14 -19.76 -5.85 -35.38
CA TYR A 14 -21.02 -6.04 -34.66
C TYR A 14 -22.24 -6.24 -35.56
N VAL A 15 -22.13 -5.98 -36.86
CA VAL A 15 -23.22 -6.17 -37.83
C VAL A 15 -23.37 -7.66 -38.18
N ARG A 16 -24.16 -8.39 -37.37
CA ARG A 16 -24.56 -9.79 -37.57
C ARG A 16 -25.81 -9.90 -38.43
N ASN A 17 -26.74 -8.95 -38.31
CA ASN A 17 -27.93 -8.84 -39.16
C ASN A 17 -27.81 -7.66 -40.13
N ARG A 18 -27.66 -7.94 -41.43
CA ARG A 18 -27.54 -6.90 -42.48
C ARG A 18 -28.87 -6.26 -42.86
N ALA A 19 -30.00 -6.85 -42.49
CA ALA A 19 -31.32 -6.25 -42.75
C ALA A 19 -31.62 -5.07 -41.79
N CYS A 20 -31.01 -5.09 -40.59
CA CYS A 20 -31.14 -4.03 -39.58
C CYS A 20 -29.77 -3.76 -38.92
N PRO A 21 -28.83 -3.10 -39.63
CA PRO A 21 -27.45 -2.99 -39.18
C PRO A 21 -27.29 -2.18 -37.89
N GLU A 22 -28.08 -1.12 -37.70
CA GLU A 22 -28.04 -0.28 -36.49
C GLU A 22 -28.50 -1.06 -35.26
N GLY A 23 -29.59 -1.82 -35.39
CA GLY A 23 -30.10 -2.68 -34.31
C GLY A 23 -29.10 -3.78 -33.95
N SER A 24 -28.48 -4.39 -34.95
CA SER A 24 -27.44 -5.40 -34.73
C SER A 24 -26.22 -4.85 -34.01
N ILE A 25 -25.82 -3.61 -34.31
CA ILE A 25 -24.71 -2.94 -33.62
C ILE A 25 -25.08 -2.65 -32.17
N ALA A 26 -26.27 -2.08 -31.93
CA ALA A 26 -26.74 -1.73 -30.59
C ALA A 26 -26.83 -2.97 -29.67
N GLU A 27 -27.40 -4.07 -30.17
CA GLU A 27 -27.53 -5.32 -29.42
C GLU A 27 -26.16 -5.91 -29.05
N ALA A 28 -25.25 -6.01 -30.02
CA ALA A 28 -23.92 -6.55 -29.79
C ALA A 28 -23.09 -5.65 -28.86
N TYR A 29 -23.25 -4.33 -28.95
CA TYR A 29 -22.59 -3.38 -28.05
C TYR A 29 -23.06 -3.58 -26.61
N ILE A 30 -24.38 -3.66 -26.39
CA ILE A 30 -24.95 -3.90 -25.05
C ILE A 30 -24.47 -5.25 -24.50
N ALA A 31 -24.50 -6.31 -25.30
CA ALA A 31 -24.03 -7.62 -24.88
C ALA A 31 -22.54 -7.60 -24.50
N ASN A 32 -21.70 -6.90 -25.27
CA ASN A 32 -20.28 -6.79 -25.00
C ASN A 32 -19.98 -5.99 -23.73
N GLU A 33 -20.67 -4.86 -23.51
CA GLU A 33 -20.57 -4.07 -22.28
C GLU A 33 -21.05 -4.87 -21.06
N CYS A 34 -22.17 -5.60 -21.18
CA CYS A 34 -22.65 -6.49 -20.12
C CYS A 34 -21.62 -7.58 -19.80
N MET A 35 -21.04 -8.24 -20.79
CA MET A 35 -20.01 -9.28 -20.55
C MET A 35 -18.74 -8.70 -19.93
N ALA A 36 -18.29 -7.53 -20.38
CA ALA A 36 -17.15 -6.83 -19.78
C ALA A 36 -17.46 -6.34 -18.34
N PHE A 37 -18.72 -6.00 -18.07
CA PHE A 37 -19.19 -5.70 -16.72
C PHE A 37 -19.20 -6.96 -15.84
N TYR A 38 -19.74 -8.08 -16.34
CA TYR A 38 -19.79 -9.34 -15.63
C TYR A 38 -18.41 -9.95 -15.39
N SER A 39 -17.47 -9.83 -16.33
CA SER A 39 -16.10 -10.30 -16.12
C SER A 39 -15.44 -9.54 -14.97
N ARG A 40 -15.55 -8.20 -14.97
CA ARG A 40 -15.05 -7.35 -13.86
C ARG A 40 -15.76 -7.63 -12.55
N PHE A 41 -17.06 -7.90 -12.59
CA PHE A 41 -17.86 -8.26 -11.42
C PHE A 41 -17.49 -9.65 -10.84
N LEU A 42 -17.10 -10.60 -11.68
CA LEU A 42 -16.74 -11.96 -11.25
C LEU A 42 -15.25 -12.08 -10.88
N GLU A 43 -14.37 -11.36 -11.57
CA GLU A 43 -12.96 -11.19 -11.19
C GLU A 43 -12.84 -10.39 -9.88
N GLY A 44 -13.71 -9.39 -9.71
CA GLY A 44 -13.90 -8.65 -8.47
C GLY A 44 -14.95 -9.32 -7.58
N ARG A 45 -14.58 -10.41 -6.90
CA ARG A 45 -15.33 -10.91 -5.73
C ARG A 45 -15.19 -9.90 -4.57
N ASP A 46 -15.80 -8.72 -4.77
CA ASP A 46 -16.32 -7.74 -3.82
C ASP A 46 -16.93 -6.60 -4.64
N SER A 47 -18.24 -6.70 -4.86
CA SER A 47 -19.04 -5.69 -5.57
C SER A 47 -19.17 -4.42 -4.72
N ARG A 48 -18.17 -3.52 -4.75
CA ARG A 48 -18.26 -2.21 -4.07
C ARG A 48 -17.60 -1.01 -4.77
N SER A 49 -17.27 -1.07 -6.06
CA SER A 49 -16.56 0.05 -6.72
C SER A 49 -17.30 0.76 -7.85
N TYR A 50 -18.64 0.67 -7.92
CA TYR A 50 -19.39 1.41 -8.95
C TYR A 50 -19.66 2.87 -8.55
N CYS A 51 -18.61 3.64 -8.24
CA CYS A 51 -18.59 5.12 -8.26
C CYS A 51 -17.21 5.71 -7.94
N SER A 52 -16.14 5.29 -8.62
CA SER A 52 -14.94 6.13 -8.70
C SER A 52 -14.15 5.82 -9.96
N ARG A 53 -14.63 6.34 -11.09
CA ARG A 53 -13.81 6.45 -12.30
C ARG A 53 -13.39 7.92 -12.43
N LYS A 54 -12.54 8.38 -11.51
CA LYS A 54 -11.61 9.47 -11.83
C LYS A 54 -10.37 8.84 -12.42
N TRP A 55 -9.98 9.40 -13.54
CA TRP A 55 -8.91 8.93 -14.39
C TRP A 55 -7.58 9.13 -13.65
N SER A 56 -6.86 8.05 -13.44
CA SER A 56 -5.42 8.09 -13.22
C SER A 56 -4.83 6.93 -13.99
N ASP A 57 -4.05 7.25 -15.01
CA ASP A 57 -3.13 6.33 -15.65
C ASP A 57 -2.13 5.85 -14.59
N GLU A 58 -2.40 4.73 -13.92
CA GLU A 58 -1.37 4.01 -13.19
C GLU A 58 -1.44 2.54 -13.57
N ILE A 59 -0.33 2.13 -14.17
CA ILE A 59 0.01 0.80 -14.62
C ILE A 59 -0.19 -0.16 -13.45
N GLU A 60 -1.16 -1.07 -13.60
CA GLU A 60 -1.36 -2.20 -12.68
C GLU A 60 -0.11 -3.09 -12.73
N HIS A 61 0.77 -2.95 -11.74
CA HIS A 61 1.72 -3.99 -11.43
C HIS A 61 0.98 -5.08 -10.67
N GLU A 62 0.69 -6.18 -11.37
CA GLU A 62 0.42 -7.48 -10.77
C GLU A 62 1.60 -7.83 -9.84
N THR A 63 1.45 -7.57 -8.55
CA THR A 63 2.30 -8.19 -7.54
C THR A 63 1.45 -9.19 -6.78
N ASN A 64 1.90 -10.43 -6.87
CA ASN A 64 1.54 -11.57 -6.03
C ASN A 64 1.01 -11.15 -4.66
N LYS A 65 -0.02 -11.86 -4.17
CA LYS A 65 -0.46 -11.86 -2.78
C LYS A 65 0.66 -12.37 -1.85
N GLU A 66 1.76 -11.66 -1.75
CA GLU A 66 2.54 -11.61 -0.53
C GLU A 66 1.75 -10.76 0.47
N GLU A 67 1.65 -11.24 1.70
CA GLU A 67 1.07 -10.50 2.82
C GLU A 67 1.88 -9.21 3.02
N SER A 68 1.50 -8.14 2.31
CA SER A 68 2.14 -6.84 2.47
C SER A 68 2.01 -6.42 3.93
N LEU A 69 3.15 -6.07 4.57
CA LEU A 69 3.15 -5.55 5.95
C LEU A 69 2.29 -4.29 6.12
N PHE A 70 1.93 -3.63 5.02
CA PHE A 70 1.11 -2.42 4.99
C PHE A 70 -0.06 -2.59 4.01
N PRO A 71 -1.11 -3.32 4.40
CA PRO A 71 -2.31 -3.38 3.59
C PRO A 71 -2.90 -1.97 3.47
N THR A 72 -3.40 -1.62 2.29
CA THR A 72 -4.21 -0.41 2.12
C THR A 72 -5.51 -0.61 2.87
N VAL A 73 -5.59 -0.08 4.10
CA VAL A 73 -6.79 -0.18 4.94
C VAL A 73 -7.61 1.09 4.78
N GLY A 74 -8.81 0.97 4.22
CA GLY A 74 -9.80 2.05 4.18
C GLY A 74 -9.75 2.95 2.96
N GLU A 75 -10.71 3.88 2.91
CA GLU A 75 -10.90 4.82 1.80
C GLU A 75 -10.86 6.27 2.28
N SER A 76 -10.12 7.11 1.54
CA SER A 76 -10.07 8.55 1.79
C SER A 76 -11.17 9.29 1.05
N TYR A 77 -11.82 10.25 1.70
CA TYR A 77 -12.89 11.07 1.12
C TYR A 77 -12.55 12.56 1.17
N GLY A 78 -12.95 13.26 0.11
CA GLY A 78 -12.87 14.72 -0.03
C GLY A 78 -11.52 15.23 -0.57
N GLY A 79 -11.17 16.46 -0.20
CA GLY A 79 -9.95 17.12 -0.70
C GLY A 79 -8.69 16.50 -0.10
N VAL A 80 -7.64 16.40 -0.93
CA VAL A 80 -6.30 15.99 -0.51
C VAL A 80 -5.42 17.24 -0.42
N ASP A 81 -4.87 17.47 0.75
CA ASP A 81 -3.84 18.48 0.96
C ASP A 81 -2.48 17.78 1.14
N VAL A 82 -1.41 18.36 0.60
CA VAL A 82 -0.08 17.77 0.62
C VAL A 82 0.83 18.72 1.37
N PHE A 83 1.50 18.21 2.40
CA PHE A 83 2.35 19.01 3.26
C PHE A 83 3.63 18.25 3.62
N GLU A 84 4.64 18.99 4.06
CA GLU A 84 5.92 18.44 4.53
C GLU A 84 5.86 18.25 6.04
N LEU A 85 6.38 17.12 6.52
CA LEU A 85 6.47 16.78 7.93
C LEU A 85 7.71 17.43 8.56
N ASP A 86 7.52 18.01 9.75
CA ASP A 86 8.63 18.43 10.60
C ASP A 86 9.39 17.18 11.11
N ASP A 87 10.70 17.29 11.30
CA ASP A 87 11.57 16.20 11.80
C ASP A 87 11.01 15.50 13.04
N LYS A 88 10.43 16.27 13.97
CA LYS A 88 9.83 15.74 15.19
C LYS A 88 8.62 14.85 14.88
N THR A 89 7.74 15.30 13.98
CA THR A 89 6.54 14.54 13.60
C THR A 89 6.91 13.31 12.77
N TRP A 90 7.91 13.46 11.90
CA TRP A 90 8.48 12.36 11.14
C TRP A 90 9.04 11.27 12.07
N LEU A 91 9.86 11.66 13.05
CA LEU A 91 10.45 10.73 14.02
C LEU A 91 9.37 10.01 14.84
N GLN A 92 8.38 10.76 15.33
CA GLN A 92 7.25 10.18 16.07
C GLN A 92 6.47 9.17 15.23
N ALA A 93 6.21 9.48 13.96
CA ALA A 93 5.54 8.58 13.03
C ALA A 93 6.39 7.32 12.76
N HIS A 94 7.69 7.48 12.53
CA HIS A 94 8.60 6.37 12.28
C HIS A 94 8.67 5.42 13.48
N GLN A 95 8.87 5.96 14.69
CA GLN A 95 8.84 5.18 15.93
C GLN A 95 7.49 4.48 16.10
N HIS A 96 6.38 5.18 15.87
CA HIS A 96 5.05 4.59 16.02
C HIS A 96 4.86 3.38 15.10
N VAL A 97 5.25 3.48 13.83
CA VAL A 97 5.18 2.37 12.87
C VAL A 97 6.04 1.18 13.34
N LEU A 98 7.29 1.42 13.74
CA LEU A 98 8.19 0.36 14.21
C LEU A 98 7.64 -0.37 15.45
N PHE A 99 7.01 0.36 16.37
CA PHE A 99 6.47 -0.22 17.60
C PHE A 99 5.12 -0.93 17.41
N ASN A 100 4.30 -0.53 16.44
CA ASN A 100 2.97 -1.09 16.19
C ASN A 100 2.91 -2.04 14.97
N CYS A 101 4.03 -2.29 14.30
CA CYS A 101 4.10 -3.27 13.22
C CYS A 101 3.97 -4.70 13.78
N GLU A 102 2.94 -5.42 13.36
CA GLU A 102 2.69 -6.83 13.70
C GLU A 102 3.55 -7.79 12.87
N SER A 103 4.87 -7.58 12.85
CA SER A 103 5.81 -8.43 12.13
C SER A 103 6.70 -9.20 13.11
N GLU A 104 6.72 -10.53 13.00
CA GLU A 104 7.56 -11.39 13.84
C GLU A 104 9.06 -11.04 13.72
N VAL A 105 9.49 -10.63 12.53
CA VAL A 105 10.86 -10.21 12.26
C VAL A 105 11.21 -8.96 13.07
N VAL A 106 10.34 -7.94 13.06
CA VAL A 106 10.55 -6.70 13.82
C VAL A 106 10.52 -6.96 15.34
N GLU A 107 9.65 -7.85 15.80
CA GLU A 107 9.60 -8.27 17.21
C GLU A 107 10.90 -8.94 17.67
N ASN A 108 11.57 -9.69 16.80
CA ASN A 108 12.87 -10.28 17.12
C ASN A 108 13.95 -9.19 17.28
N TYR A 109 13.99 -8.20 16.39
CA TYR A 109 14.89 -7.04 16.54
C TYR A 109 14.62 -6.26 17.82
N LYS A 110 13.34 -6.05 18.21
CA LYS A 110 13.01 -5.41 19.49
C LYS A 110 13.61 -6.15 20.67
N LYS A 111 13.47 -7.49 20.70
CA LYS A 111 14.03 -8.35 21.75
C LYS A 111 15.57 -8.28 21.78
N GLU A 112 16.22 -8.28 20.63
CA GLU A 112 17.68 -8.17 20.52
C GLU A 112 18.19 -6.84 21.06
N HIS A 113 17.57 -5.73 20.67
CA HIS A 113 17.93 -4.41 21.18
C HIS A 113 17.76 -4.31 22.70
N ILE A 114 16.66 -4.83 23.25
CA ILE A 114 16.46 -4.91 24.71
C ILE A 114 17.57 -5.73 25.38
N ALA A 115 17.95 -6.86 24.78
CA ALA A 115 19.04 -7.69 25.30
C ALA A 115 20.38 -6.93 25.27
N GLU A 116 20.64 -6.14 24.22
CA GLU A 116 21.83 -5.30 24.10
C GLU A 116 21.88 -4.19 25.14
N ILE A 117 20.78 -3.46 25.33
CA ILE A 117 20.66 -2.45 26.41
C ILE A 117 20.94 -3.11 27.76
N LYS A 118 20.33 -4.26 28.06
CA LYS A 118 20.59 -5.00 29.30
C LYS A 118 22.05 -5.43 29.45
N ARG A 119 22.74 -5.74 28.35
CA ARG A 119 24.19 -6.07 28.33
C ARG A 119 25.05 -4.84 28.59
N ALA A 120 24.73 -3.69 27.99
CA ALA A 120 25.45 -2.44 28.19
C ALA A 120 25.34 -1.95 29.64
N TYR A 121 24.15 -2.07 30.24
CA TYR A 121 23.86 -1.60 31.60
C TYR A 121 24.07 -2.66 32.70
N ARG A 122 24.88 -3.72 32.47
CA ARG A 122 25.11 -4.80 33.45
C ARG A 122 25.55 -4.32 34.85
N LYS A 123 26.29 -3.21 34.91
CA LYS A 123 26.80 -2.62 36.18
C LYS A 123 25.75 -1.79 36.93
N ARG A 124 24.73 -1.29 36.23
CA ARG A 124 23.64 -0.47 36.79
C ARG A 124 22.32 -0.97 36.24
N ARG A 125 21.64 -1.84 37.00
CA ARG A 125 20.32 -2.33 36.61
C ARG A 125 19.36 -1.16 36.43
N LEU A 126 18.88 -0.99 35.21
CA LEU A 126 17.81 -0.06 34.87
C LEU A 126 16.50 -0.58 35.44
N THR A 127 15.63 0.35 35.86
CA THR A 127 14.22 0.03 36.09
C THR A 127 13.53 -0.28 34.76
N GLN A 128 12.39 -0.97 34.80
CA GLN A 128 11.65 -1.33 33.58
C GLN A 128 11.30 -0.09 32.75
N HIS A 129 10.76 0.96 33.38
CA HIS A 129 10.44 2.22 32.71
C HIS A 129 11.64 2.88 32.03
N GLN A 130 12.81 2.86 32.67
CA GLN A 130 14.02 3.44 32.07
C GLN A 130 14.51 2.62 30.88
N LEU A 131 14.39 1.30 30.98
CA LEU A 131 14.72 0.41 29.87
C LEU A 131 13.79 0.67 28.68
N ASP A 132 12.48 0.76 28.93
CA ASP A 132 11.49 1.00 27.88
C ASP A 132 11.69 2.37 27.23
N HIS A 133 12.02 3.40 28.01
CA HIS A 133 12.33 4.73 27.49
C HIS A 133 13.58 4.73 26.60
N VAL A 134 14.69 4.14 27.07
CA VAL A 134 15.92 4.06 26.27
C VAL A 134 15.66 3.24 25.00
N HIS A 135 14.96 2.12 25.14
CA HIS A 135 14.59 1.28 24.01
C HIS A 135 13.77 2.06 22.98
N PHE A 136 12.72 2.77 23.40
CA PHE A 136 11.89 3.58 22.50
C PHE A 136 12.66 4.68 21.78
N ASP A 137 13.54 5.39 22.50
CA ASP A 137 14.31 6.49 21.94
C ASP A 137 15.36 6.01 20.94
N THR A 138 16.11 4.94 21.24
CA THR A 138 17.26 4.55 20.42
C THR A 138 17.00 3.42 19.43
N PHE A 139 15.82 2.78 19.48
CA PHE A 139 15.55 1.61 18.63
C PHE A 139 15.59 1.92 17.14
N HIS A 140 15.08 3.06 16.70
CA HIS A 140 15.03 3.41 15.27
C HIS A 140 16.43 3.57 14.66
N GLU A 141 17.36 4.22 15.36
CA GLU A 141 18.77 4.34 14.94
C GLU A 141 19.47 2.98 14.98
N TRP A 142 19.32 2.25 16.08
CA TRP A 142 19.93 0.92 16.23
C TRP A 142 19.43 -0.05 15.16
N PHE A 143 18.12 -0.08 14.90
CA PHE A 143 17.50 -0.93 13.88
C PHE A 143 18.07 -0.64 12.49
N LYS A 144 18.26 0.64 12.18
CA LYS A 144 18.88 1.09 10.94
C LYS A 144 20.32 0.61 10.77
N GLU A 145 21.11 0.65 11.83
CA GLU A 145 22.48 0.11 11.80
C GLU A 145 22.48 -1.41 11.61
N GLN A 146 21.64 -2.13 12.34
CA GLN A 146 21.52 -3.59 12.24
C GLN A 146 21.11 -4.05 10.84
N VAL A 147 20.13 -3.38 10.22
CA VAL A 147 19.70 -3.70 8.85
C VAL A 147 20.85 -3.48 7.86
N LYS A 148 21.63 -2.38 7.98
CA LYS A 148 22.79 -2.14 7.11
C LYS A 148 23.88 -3.19 7.23
N GLU A 149 24.18 -3.66 8.44
CA GLU A 149 25.17 -4.73 8.66
C GLU A 149 24.71 -6.07 8.04
N LEU A 150 23.42 -6.36 8.15
CA LEU A 150 22.82 -7.57 7.59
C LEU A 150 22.73 -7.51 6.05
N GLU A 151 22.54 -6.34 5.43
CA GLU A 151 22.53 -6.20 3.97
C GLU A 151 23.88 -6.56 3.36
N ALA A 152 24.98 -6.25 4.06
CA ALA A 152 26.32 -6.63 3.63
C ALA A 152 26.54 -8.16 3.68
N THR A 153 25.75 -8.88 4.49
CA THR A 153 25.99 -10.28 4.84
C THR A 153 24.95 -11.24 4.25
N SER A 154 23.73 -10.77 3.95
CA SER A 154 22.59 -11.61 3.58
C SER A 154 21.51 -10.85 2.81
N ASN A 155 20.64 -11.61 2.13
CA ASN A 155 19.51 -11.04 1.40
C ASN A 155 18.35 -10.75 2.36
N ILE A 156 18.16 -9.47 2.70
CA ILE A 156 17.11 -9.01 3.62
C ILE A 156 15.75 -8.91 2.90
N LEU A 157 14.67 -9.23 3.62
CA LEU A 157 13.29 -9.04 3.17
C LEU A 157 13.04 -7.57 2.78
N LYS A 158 12.40 -7.33 1.64
CA LYS A 158 12.15 -5.98 1.12
C LYS A 158 11.41 -5.09 2.13
N ASP A 159 10.43 -5.63 2.85
CA ASP A 159 9.62 -4.85 3.77
C ASP A 159 10.39 -4.36 5.01
N VAL A 160 11.41 -5.11 5.45
CA VAL A 160 12.32 -4.70 6.53
C VAL A 160 13.16 -3.49 6.10
N LYS A 161 13.57 -3.43 4.82
CA LYS A 161 14.27 -2.27 4.28
C LYS A 161 13.38 -1.04 4.22
N VAL A 162 12.11 -1.21 3.84
CA VAL A 162 11.13 -0.11 3.83
C VAL A 162 10.90 0.42 5.25
N LEU A 163 10.82 -0.48 6.24
CA LEU A 163 10.70 -0.11 7.65
C LEU A 163 11.91 0.68 8.18
N GLU A 164 13.12 0.33 7.74
CA GLU A 164 14.34 1.08 8.10
C GLU A 164 14.33 2.51 7.57
N GLN A 165 13.90 2.69 6.32
CA GLN A 165 13.88 4.00 5.66
C GLN A 165 12.87 4.96 6.28
N GLY A 166 11.78 4.42 6.84
CA GLY A 166 10.73 5.19 7.49
C GLY A 166 9.75 5.85 6.50
N PRO A 167 8.84 6.70 7.00
CA PRO A 167 7.81 7.33 6.18
C PRO A 167 8.39 8.41 5.26
N SER A 168 7.63 8.77 4.22
CA SER A 168 7.95 9.96 3.40
C SER A 168 7.80 11.24 4.21
N TYR A 169 8.73 12.19 4.03
CA TYR A 169 8.59 13.56 4.56
C TYR A 169 7.41 14.30 3.95
N ILE A 170 7.01 13.95 2.73
CA ILE A 170 5.81 14.49 2.10
C ILE A 170 4.62 13.62 2.51
N ALA A 171 3.69 14.20 3.26
CA ALA A 171 2.49 13.55 3.76
C ALA A 171 1.22 14.09 3.10
N LYS A 172 0.20 13.23 3.00
CA LYS A 172 -1.13 13.59 2.50
C LYS A 172 -2.09 13.72 3.69
N LYS A 173 -2.81 14.83 3.74
CA LYS A 173 -3.91 15.06 4.66
C LYS A 173 -5.23 14.91 3.92
N PHE A 174 -6.10 14.08 4.46
CA PHE A 174 -7.43 13.84 3.93
C PHE A 174 -8.48 14.47 4.84
N SER A 175 -9.55 15.03 4.24
CA SER A 175 -10.65 15.61 5.03
C SER A 175 -11.45 14.56 5.81
N ALA A 176 -11.53 13.34 5.29
CA ALA A 176 -12.12 12.18 5.98
C ALA A 176 -11.43 10.91 5.51
N PHE A 177 -11.35 9.93 6.40
CA PHE A 177 -10.77 8.61 6.12
C PHE A 177 -11.62 7.55 6.81
N ASP A 178 -12.15 6.60 6.05
CA ASP A 178 -12.94 5.51 6.59
C ASP A 178 -12.12 4.21 6.59
N VAL A 179 -11.75 3.76 7.79
CA VAL A 179 -10.98 2.53 8.02
C VAL A 179 -11.89 1.29 7.97
N ASN A 180 -13.21 1.45 8.13
CA ASN A 180 -14.17 0.38 8.43
C ASN A 180 -15.33 0.30 7.44
N SER A 181 -15.21 0.87 6.23
CA SER A 181 -16.18 0.70 5.14
C SER A 181 -16.30 -0.80 4.78
N LYS A 182 -17.15 -1.51 5.52
CA LYS A 182 -17.44 -2.94 5.43
C LYS A 182 -18.79 -3.21 4.81
#